data_AF-A0A535FD33-F1
#
_entry.id   AF-A0A535FD33-F1
#
_cell.length_a   1.000
_cell.length_b   1.000
_cell.length_c   1.000
_cell.angle_alpha   90.00
_cell.angle_beta   90.00
_cell.angle_gamma   90.00
#
_symmetry.space_group_name_H-M   'P 1'
#
loop_
_entity.id
_entity.type
_entity.pdbx_description
1 polymer ?
#
loop_
_entity_poly.entity_id
_entity_poly.type
_entity_poly.pdbx_seq_one_letter_code
_entity_poly.pdbx_strand_id
1 'polypeptide(L)'
;MIQLPSDQHITYQLQYRKCGKPSCGTCREGQGHGPYWYAYWREGSRLRSGYIGKVPPDAVSSAQNSSEVSAYDNSYIIAAEEATPVII
;
A
#
# COMPACT_ATOMS: atom_id res chain seq x y z
N MET A 1 -3.21 -3.28 1.99
CA MET A 1 -3.22 -3.09 0.53
C MET A 1 -4.65 -3.32 0.03
N ILE A 2 -5.09 -2.64 -1.02
CA ILE A 2 -6.43 -2.87 -1.58
C ILE A 2 -6.48 -4.29 -2.16
N GLN A 3 -7.52 -5.06 -1.86
CA GLN A 3 -7.77 -6.34 -2.51
C GLN A 3 -8.71 -6.10 -3.69
N LEU A 4 -8.25 -6.39 -4.91
CA LEU A 4 -9.06 -6.26 -6.12
C LEU A 4 -9.87 -7.54 -6.36
N PRO A 5 -11.10 -7.44 -6.86
CA PRO A 5 -11.86 -8.63 -7.26
C PRO A 5 -11.23 -9.27 -8.50
N SER A 6 -11.12 -10.60 -8.50
CA SER A 6 -10.57 -11.38 -9.60
C SER A 6 -11.57 -11.68 -10.72
N ASP A 7 -12.87 -11.66 -10.42
CA ASP A 7 -13.97 -11.99 -11.35
C ASP A 7 -14.78 -10.74 -11.78
N GLN A 8 -14.10 -9.60 -11.92
CA GLN A 8 -14.76 -8.36 -12.35
C GLN A 8 -13.87 -7.57 -13.29
N HIS A 9 -14.52 -6.81 -14.18
CA HIS A 9 -13.82 -5.84 -15.00
C HIS A 9 -13.29 -4.68 -14.14
N ILE A 10 -11.98 -4.46 -14.21
CA ILE A 10 -11.30 -3.35 -13.55
C ILE A 10 -10.89 -2.31 -14.58
N THR A 11 -11.28 -1.06 -14.35
CA THR A 11 -10.76 0.08 -15.10
C THR A 11 -9.64 0.75 -14.32
N TYR A 12 -8.50 0.97 -14.95
CA TYR A 12 -7.37 1.68 -14.36
C TYR A 12 -7.27 3.11 -14.90
N GLN A 13 -6.98 4.07 -14.02
CA GLN A 13 -6.83 5.48 -14.41
C GLN A 13 -5.75 6.18 -13.57
N LEU A 14 -4.97 7.03 -14.25
CA LEU A 14 -4.02 7.96 -13.64
C LEU A 14 -4.74 9.18 -13.06
N GLN A 15 -4.42 9.53 -11.81
CA GLN A 15 -5.00 10.67 -11.10
C GLN A 15 -3.99 11.45 -10.26
N TYR A 16 -4.12 12.78 -10.28
CA TYR A 16 -3.43 13.67 -9.38
C TYR A 16 -4.22 13.88 -8.09
N ARG A 17 -3.54 14.07 -6.95
CA ARG A 17 -4.14 14.30 -5.64
C ARG A 17 -3.59 15.58 -5.00
N LYS A 18 -4.49 16.40 -4.47
CA LYS A 18 -4.13 17.55 -3.63
C LYS A 18 -3.89 17.05 -2.21
N CYS A 19 -2.78 17.44 -1.58
CA CYS A 19 -2.44 17.02 -0.22
C CYS A 19 -3.08 17.88 0.89
N GLY A 20 -3.77 18.96 0.53
CA GLY A 20 -4.46 19.85 1.48
C GLY A 20 -3.55 20.79 2.27
N LYS A 21 -2.22 20.67 2.15
CA LYS A 21 -1.29 21.58 2.84
C LYS A 21 -1.28 22.96 2.16
N PRO A 22 -1.52 24.06 2.89
CA PRO A 22 -1.62 25.40 2.30
C PRO A 22 -0.29 25.88 1.71
N SER A 23 0.84 25.40 2.24
CA SER A 23 2.19 25.72 1.77
C SER A 23 2.69 24.86 0.61
N CYS A 24 1.89 23.91 0.10
CA CYS A 24 2.35 23.01 -0.95
C CYS A 24 2.33 23.68 -2.34
N GLY A 25 3.51 24.09 -2.83
CA GLY A 25 3.69 24.66 -4.17
C GLY A 25 3.20 23.72 -5.28
N THR A 26 3.57 22.42 -5.25
CA THR A 26 3.09 21.41 -6.23
C THR A 26 1.56 21.37 -6.33
N CYS A 27 0.84 21.57 -5.22
CA CYS A 27 -0.61 21.57 -5.22
C CYS A 27 -1.22 22.93 -5.59
N ARG A 28 -0.56 24.05 -5.28
CA ARG A 28 -1.07 25.40 -5.55
C ARG A 28 -0.86 25.81 -7.00
N GLU A 29 0.31 25.49 -7.55
CA GLU A 29 0.75 25.93 -8.87
C GLU A 29 0.49 24.87 -9.95
N GLY A 30 0.41 23.60 -9.56
CA GLY A 30 0.27 22.46 -10.49
C GLY A 30 -0.99 21.63 -10.29
N GLN A 31 -1.06 20.50 -11.00
CA GLN A 31 -2.19 19.55 -10.96
C GLN A 31 -2.33 18.84 -9.60
N GLY A 32 -1.28 18.85 -8.77
CA GLY A 32 -1.21 18.12 -7.51
C GLY A 32 -0.16 17.01 -7.55
N HIS A 33 -0.09 16.20 -6.50
CA HIS A 33 0.84 15.08 -6.44
C HIS A 33 0.37 13.93 -7.32
N GLY A 34 1.28 13.34 -8.08
CA GLY A 34 1.00 12.23 -8.97
C GLY A 34 1.65 12.42 -10.36
N PRO A 35 1.12 11.76 -11.39
CA PRO A 35 -0.12 10.99 -11.36
C PRO A 35 0.05 9.63 -10.68
N TYR A 36 -1.01 9.15 -10.04
CA TYR A 36 -1.08 7.84 -9.40
C TYR A 36 -2.12 6.95 -10.06
N TRP A 37 -1.85 5.65 -10.10
CA TRP A 37 -2.81 4.66 -10.56
C TRP A 37 -3.87 4.38 -9.50
N TYR A 38 -5.11 4.40 -9.97
CA TYR A 38 -6.28 3.92 -9.26
C TYR A 38 -7.00 2.87 -10.09
N ALA A 39 -7.56 1.88 -9.39
CA ALA A 39 -8.49 0.89 -9.93
C ALA A 39 -9.93 1.30 -9.63
N TYR A 40 -10.83 0.96 -10.53
CA TYR A 40 -12.27 1.17 -10.42
C TYR A 40 -13.04 -0.09 -10.79
N TRP A 41 -14.01 -0.47 -9.95
CA TRP A 41 -14.85 -1.64 -10.15
C TRP A 41 -16.23 -1.46 -9.52
N ARG A 42 -17.19 -2.31 -9.87
CA ARG A 42 -18.55 -2.25 -9.33
C ARG A 42 -18.76 -3.34 -8.28
N GLU A 43 -19.09 -2.93 -7.06
CA GLU A 43 -19.58 -3.82 -6.02
C GLU A 43 -21.10 -3.66 -5.91
N GLY A 44 -21.83 -4.51 -6.63
CA GLY A 44 -23.28 -4.38 -6.79
C GLY A 44 -23.64 -3.04 -7.46
N SER A 45 -24.43 -2.21 -6.77
CA SER A 45 -24.82 -0.88 -7.26
C SER A 45 -23.78 0.22 -7.01
N ARG A 46 -22.73 -0.07 -6.24
CA ARG A 46 -21.74 0.95 -5.81
C ARG A 46 -20.49 0.90 -6.67
N LEU A 47 -20.03 2.06 -7.13
CA LEU A 47 -18.70 2.20 -7.72
C LEU A 47 -17.67 2.26 -6.59
N ARG A 48 -16.68 1.38 -6.63
CA ARG A 48 -15.54 1.36 -5.72
C ARG A 48 -14.30 1.85 -6.44
N SER A 49 -13.35 2.34 -5.64
CA SER A 49 -12.04 2.73 -6.14
C SER A 49 -10.95 2.32 -5.15
N GLY A 50 -9.75 2.07 -5.66
CA GLY A 50 -8.60 1.64 -4.87
C GLY A 50 -7.32 2.26 -5.38
N TYR A 51 -6.44 2.69 -4.47
CA TYR A 51 -5.11 3.19 -4.81
C TYR A 51 -4.17 2.02 -5.12
N ILE A 52 -3.51 2.10 -6.28
CA ILE A 52 -2.56 1.07 -6.73
C ILE A 52 -1.12 1.52 -6.49
N GLY A 53 -0.77 2.75 -6.88
CA GLY A 53 0.60 3.23 -6.72
C GLY A 53 1.06 4.13 -7.85
N LYS A 54 2.38 4.21 -8.07
CA LYS A 54 3.01 5.01 -9.13
C LYS A 54 3.23 4.21 -10.42
N VAL A 55 3.25 2.89 -10.33
CA VAL A 55 3.55 1.98 -11.45
C VAL A 55 2.25 1.34 -11.94
N PRO A 56 2.04 1.19 -13.26
CA PRO A 56 0.84 0.56 -13.79
C PRO A 56 0.74 -0.92 -13.38
N PRO A 57 -0.49 -1.46 -13.24
CA PRO A 57 -0.73 -2.88 -12.93
C PRO A 57 -0.06 -3.86 -13.90
N ASP A 58 -0.02 -3.52 -15.20
CA ASP A 58 0.58 -4.39 -16.23
C ASP A 58 2.09 -4.55 -16.06
N ALA A 59 2.74 -3.62 -15.36
CA ALA A 59 4.16 -3.73 -15.03
C ALA A 59 4.42 -4.53 -13.74
N VAL A 60 3.38 -4.90 -12.98
CA VAL A 60 3.49 -5.64 -11.70
C VAL A 60 2.86 -7.03 -11.74
N SER A 61 2.31 -7.46 -12.89
CA SER A 61 1.59 -8.73 -13.08
C SER A 61 2.44 -10.01 -13.00
N SER A 62 3.73 -9.91 -12.71
CA SER A 62 4.61 -11.08 -12.54
C SER A 62 5.01 -11.40 -11.09
N ALA A 63 4.58 -10.61 -10.10
CA ALA A 63 5.13 -10.72 -8.74
C ALA A 63 4.16 -11.22 -7.66
N GLN A 64 2.89 -11.49 -7.96
CA GLN A 64 1.87 -11.79 -6.94
C GLN A 64 1.13 -13.10 -7.28
N ASN A 65 1.87 -14.20 -7.31
CA ASN A 65 1.29 -15.52 -7.06
C ASN A 65 2.37 -16.43 -6.45
N SER A 66 2.65 -16.21 -5.16
CA SER A 66 3.42 -17.13 -4.33
C SER A 66 2.91 -17.03 -2.90
N SER A 67 1.70 -17.53 -2.68
CA SER A 67 1.32 -18.03 -1.36
C SER A 67 2.06 -19.35 -1.14
N GLU A 68 3.29 -19.29 -0.63
CA GLU A 68 3.92 -20.45 0.00
C GLU A 68 4.83 -20.01 1.16
N VAL A 69 4.73 -20.79 2.22
CA VAL A 69 5.01 -20.49 3.63
C VAL A 69 6.51 -20.60 3.94
N SER A 70 7.05 -19.73 4.80
CA SER A 70 8.03 -20.19 5.80
C SER A 70 8.08 -19.24 6.99
N ALA A 71 7.90 -19.83 8.16
CA ALA A 71 8.08 -19.23 9.46
C ALA A 71 9.42 -18.49 9.55
N TYR A 72 9.38 -17.19 9.83
CA TYR A 72 10.45 -16.55 10.58
C TYR A 72 9.90 -16.30 11.99
N ASP A 73 10.26 -17.27 12.83
CA ASP A 73 10.53 -17.18 14.25
C ASP A 73 10.24 -15.81 14.90
N ASN A 74 9.05 -15.74 15.49
CA ASN A 74 8.65 -14.63 16.34
C ASN A 74 9.05 -14.97 17.79
N SER A 75 10.35 -15.00 18.07
CA SER A 75 10.88 -15.21 19.42
C SER A 75 11.58 -13.94 19.93
N TYR A 76 10.79 -12.92 20.24
CA TYR A 76 11.23 -11.86 21.15
C TYR A 76 10.47 -12.02 22.48
N ILE A 77 10.96 -12.98 23.28
CA ILE A 77 10.62 -13.09 24.70
C ILE A 77 11.46 -12.02 25.41
N ILE A 78 10.85 -10.89 25.78
CA ILE A 78 11.38 -10.06 26.86
C ILE A 78 11.08 -10.83 28.15
N ALA A 79 12.06 -11.62 28.61
CA ALA A 79 12.13 -12.00 30.00
C ALA A 79 12.77 -10.82 30.74
N ALA A 80 11.97 -10.22 31.62
CA ALA A 80 12.44 -9.33 32.67
C ALA A 80 13.40 -10.09 33.60
N GLU A 81 14.40 -9.36 34.11
CA GLU A 81 15.14 -9.66 35.35
C GLU A 81 16.07 -10.90 35.22
N GLU A 82 17.39 -10.76 35.39
CA GLU A 82 18.07 -10.93 36.66
C GLU A 82 19.45 -10.22 36.65
N ALA A 83 19.81 -9.71 37.82
CA ALA A 83 21.06 -9.02 38.12
C ALA A 83 22.34 -9.84 37.85
N THR A 84 23.41 -9.17 37.43
CA THR A 84 24.77 -9.70 37.52
C THR A 84 25.48 -9.06 38.72
N PRO A 85 26.10 -9.84 39.62
CA PRO A 85 27.16 -9.33 40.48
C PRO A 85 28.47 -10.08 40.20
N VAL A 86 29.53 -9.40 39.74
CA VAL A 86 30.91 -9.88 39.93
C VAL A 86 31.92 -8.71 40.00
N ILE A 87 32.43 -8.51 41.23
CA ILE A 87 33.84 -8.39 41.66
C ILE A 87 34.76 -7.39 40.96
N ILE A 88 35.15 -6.34 41.71
CA ILE A 88 36.54 -5.90 41.95
C ILE A 88 36.70 -5.66 43.45
#